data_AF-A0A392MHS9-F1
#
_entry.id   AF-A0A392MHS9-F1
#
_cell.length_a   1.000
_cell.length_b   1.000
_cell.length_c   1.000
_cell.angle_alpha   90.00
_cell.angle_beta   90.00
_cell.angle_gamma   90.00
#
_symmetry.space_group_name_H-M   'P 1'
#
loop_
_entity.id
_entity.type
_entity.pdbx_description
1 polymer ?
#
loop_
_entity_poly.entity_id
_entity_poly.type
_entity_poly.pdbx_seq_one_letter_code
_entity_poly.pdbx_strand_id
1 'polypeptide(L)'
;PDPEKAARDEATEKQILQEVKASMTTEDLAELTRATHELRLKQETPDPPEALKTVPSLSLQDIPKEPIHVPTEVGDINGVKVLQHDLFTNDVLYTDIVFDMSSLKQELLPLVPLFCQSLLEMGTKDLTFVQLNQLIGRKTGGISVYPFTSSVQGKEDPCSHMIVRGKAMAGRAEDLYDLVNSVLQDVQFTDQQRFKQFVSQSRSRMENRLRGSGHGIAAARMDAKLNAAGWMSEKMGGLRLVY
;
A
#
# COMPACT_ATOMS: atom_id res chain seq x y z
N PRO A 1 -4.13 6.02 26.62
CA PRO A 1 -5.47 6.32 26.08
C PRO A 1 -6.46 6.52 27.23
N ASP A 2 -7.23 7.61 27.19
CA ASP A 2 -8.33 7.84 28.13
C ASP A 2 -9.59 7.14 27.55
N PRO A 3 -10.07 6.03 28.13
CA PRO A 3 -11.23 5.28 27.62
C PRO A 3 -12.53 6.09 27.71
N GLU A 4 -12.58 7.11 28.56
CA GLU A 4 -13.76 7.94 28.76
C GLU A 4 -13.79 9.16 27.84
N LYS A 5 -12.68 9.50 27.18
CA LYS A 5 -12.57 10.70 26.35
C LYS A 5 -13.66 10.77 25.28
N ALA A 6 -13.90 9.69 24.55
CA ALA A 6 -14.92 9.67 23.49
C ALA A 6 -16.33 9.90 24.06
N ALA A 7 -16.66 9.23 25.18
CA ALA A 7 -17.95 9.41 25.85
C ALA A 7 -18.10 10.82 26.45
N ARG A 8 -17.01 11.40 26.97
CA ARG A 8 -16.98 12.78 27.50
C ARG A 8 -17.13 13.81 26.39
N ASP A 9 -16.44 13.62 25.26
CA ASP A 9 -16.55 14.48 24.08
C ASP A 9 -17.99 14.43 23.53
N GLU A 10 -18.59 13.24 23.40
CA GLU A 10 -19.99 13.06 22.99
C GLU A 10 -20.98 13.68 23.99
N ALA A 11 -20.76 13.52 25.29
CA ALA A 11 -21.61 14.13 26.31
C ALA A 11 -21.52 15.66 26.28
N THR A 12 -20.31 16.20 26.08
CA THR A 12 -20.08 17.65 25.95
C THR A 12 -20.78 18.19 24.70
N GLU A 13 -20.62 17.52 23.56
CA GLU A 13 -21.30 17.88 22.31
C GLU A 13 -22.82 17.84 22.48
N LYS A 14 -23.36 16.77 23.09
CA LYS A 14 -24.80 16.64 23.36
C LYS A 14 -25.32 17.73 24.30
N GLN A 15 -24.54 18.12 25.31
CA GLN A 15 -24.90 19.22 26.20
C GLN A 15 -24.92 20.55 25.43
N ILE A 16 -23.91 20.84 24.61
CA ILE A 16 -23.87 22.04 23.77
C ILE A 16 -25.11 22.06 22.85
N LEU A 17 -25.44 20.94 22.20
CA LEU A 17 -26.63 20.84 21.34
C LEU A 17 -27.95 21.04 22.12
N GLN A 18 -28.02 20.58 23.37
CA GLN A 18 -29.18 20.83 24.24
C GLN A 18 -29.31 22.29 24.64
N GLU A 19 -28.21 22.95 25.00
CA GLU A 19 -28.19 24.38 25.35
C GLU A 19 -28.54 25.26 24.15
N VAL A 20 -28.00 24.95 22.97
CA VAL A 20 -28.38 25.59 21.71
C VAL A 20 -29.88 25.40 21.44
N LYS A 21 -30.40 24.18 21.59
CA LYS A 21 -31.83 23.93 21.39
C LYS A 21 -32.71 24.66 22.40
N ALA A 22 -32.28 24.78 23.65
CA ALA A 22 -33.03 25.44 24.71
C ALA A 22 -33.04 26.96 24.61
N SER A 23 -32.01 27.55 23.97
CA SER A 23 -31.95 28.99 23.71
C SER A 23 -32.75 29.44 22.48
N MET A 24 -33.20 28.49 21.65
CA MET A 24 -34.03 28.72 20.47
C MET A 24 -35.51 28.86 20.84
N THR A 25 -36.20 29.77 20.16
CA THR A 25 -37.66 29.90 20.24
C THR A 25 -38.36 28.80 19.43
N THR A 26 -39.68 28.67 19.59
CA THR A 26 -40.49 27.75 18.78
C THR A 26 -40.42 28.07 17.29
N GLU A 27 -40.28 29.36 16.94
CA GLU A 27 -40.11 29.84 15.56
C GLU A 27 -38.76 29.36 14.99
N ASP A 28 -37.67 29.56 15.74
CA ASP A 28 -36.32 29.16 15.32
C ASP A 28 -36.21 27.64 15.09
N LEU A 29 -36.87 26.83 15.94
CA LEU A 29 -36.88 25.37 15.78
C LEU A 29 -37.69 24.92 14.56
N ALA A 30 -38.79 25.61 14.26
CA ALA A 30 -39.56 25.36 13.04
C ALA A 30 -38.75 25.74 11.79
N GLU A 31 -38.00 26.85 11.84
CA GLU A 31 -37.09 27.26 10.79
C GLU A 31 -35.93 26.26 10.58
N LEU A 32 -35.27 25.80 11.65
CA LEU A 32 -34.21 24.79 11.56
C LEU A 32 -34.71 23.48 10.92
N THR A 33 -35.93 23.07 11.27
CA THR A 33 -36.57 21.88 10.67
C THR A 33 -36.80 22.08 9.18
N ARG A 34 -37.33 23.24 8.78
CA ARG A 34 -37.54 23.61 7.38
C ARG A 34 -36.22 23.65 6.61
N ALA A 35 -35.19 24.30 7.14
CA ALA A 35 -33.86 24.38 6.54
C ALA A 35 -33.20 23.00 6.39
N THR A 36 -33.39 22.11 7.37
CA THR A 36 -32.90 20.72 7.30
C THR A 36 -33.58 19.95 6.17
N HIS A 37 -34.89 20.10 6.01
CA HIS A 37 -35.64 19.46 4.92
C HIS A 37 -35.24 20.03 3.56
N GLU A 38 -35.13 21.35 3.45
CA GLU A 38 -34.67 22.03 2.22
C GLU A 38 -33.26 21.58 1.83
N LEU A 39 -32.33 21.53 2.78
CA LEU A 39 -30.96 21.06 2.54
C LEU A 39 -30.93 19.61 2.06
N ARG A 40 -31.69 18.72 2.71
CA ARG A 40 -31.78 17.31 2.29
C ARG A 40 -32.33 17.19 0.87
N LEU A 41 -33.45 17.86 0.59
CA LEU A 41 -34.05 17.85 -0.74
C LEU A 41 -33.06 18.37 -1.79
N LYS A 42 -32.29 19.43 -1.48
CA LYS A 42 -31.28 19.98 -2.37
C LYS A 42 -30.10 19.02 -2.61
N GLN A 43 -29.64 18.29 -1.59
CA GLN A 43 -28.57 17.30 -1.73
C GLN A 43 -28.99 16.06 -2.54
N GLU A 44 -30.27 15.68 -2.43
CA GLU A 44 -30.84 14.51 -3.10
C GLU A 44 -31.37 14.82 -4.51
N THR A 45 -31.60 16.10 -4.83
CA THR A 45 -32.06 16.53 -6.16
C THR A 45 -30.86 16.67 -7.09
N PRO A 46 -30.72 15.83 -8.13
CA PRO A 46 -29.64 15.97 -9.10
C PRO A 46 -29.82 17.23 -9.95
N ASP A 47 -28.71 17.82 -10.37
CA ASP A 47 -28.72 18.94 -11.31
C ASP A 47 -29.34 18.52 -12.65
N PRO A 48 -30.15 19.38 -13.29
CA PRO A 48 -30.76 19.07 -14.57
C PRO A 48 -29.70 19.00 -15.68
N PRO A 49 -29.93 18.23 -16.77
CA PRO A 49 -28.99 18.10 -17.88
C PRO A 49 -28.55 19.43 -18.49
N GLU A 50 -29.41 20.45 -18.49
CA GLU A 50 -29.12 21.80 -18.98
C GLU A 50 -28.04 22.49 -18.14
N ALA A 51 -28.07 22.32 -16.81
CA ALA A 51 -27.05 22.84 -15.92
C ALA A 51 -25.73 22.06 -16.10
N LEU A 52 -25.80 20.73 -16.18
CA LEU A 52 -24.62 19.88 -16.40
C LEU A 52 -23.90 20.20 -17.72
N LYS A 53 -24.63 20.57 -18.77
CA LYS A 53 -24.06 21.01 -20.07
C LYS A 53 -23.23 22.30 -19.99
N THR A 54 -23.38 23.10 -18.93
CA THR A 54 -22.54 24.31 -18.75
C THR A 54 -21.12 23.96 -18.29
N VAL A 55 -20.92 22.75 -17.77
CA VAL A 55 -19.59 22.26 -17.40
C VAL A 55 -18.84 21.88 -18.68
N PRO A 56 -17.70 22.53 -18.98
CA PRO A 56 -16.94 22.21 -20.19
C PRO A 56 -16.40 20.78 -20.13
N SER A 57 -16.46 20.08 -21.25
CA SER A 57 -15.89 18.74 -21.42
C SER A 57 -14.98 18.69 -22.63
N LEU A 58 -14.02 17.78 -22.60
CA LEU A 58 -13.29 17.39 -23.80
C LEU A 58 -14.22 16.60 -24.74
N SER A 59 -13.90 16.61 -26.02
CA SER A 59 -14.53 15.75 -27.01
C SER A 59 -13.90 14.36 -26.98
N LEU A 60 -14.61 13.35 -27.51
CA LEU A 60 -14.03 12.02 -27.71
C LEU A 60 -12.81 12.05 -28.66
N GLN A 61 -12.67 13.09 -29.47
CA GLN A 61 -11.55 13.25 -30.41
C GLN A 61 -10.27 13.72 -29.70
N ASP A 62 -10.38 14.31 -28.50
CA ASP A 62 -9.25 14.72 -27.67
C ASP A 62 -8.62 13.53 -26.92
N ILE A 63 -9.24 12.35 -26.98
CA ILE A 63 -8.75 11.12 -26.34
C ILE A 63 -7.87 10.36 -27.35
N PRO A 64 -6.59 10.10 -27.02
CA PRO A 64 -5.73 9.25 -27.85
C PRO A 64 -6.38 7.88 -28.09
N LYS A 65 -6.43 7.45 -29.35
CA LYS A 65 -7.05 6.17 -29.74
C LYS A 65 -6.24 4.95 -29.30
N GLU A 66 -4.95 5.16 -29.06
CA GLU A 66 -4.02 4.12 -28.66
C GLU A 66 -3.47 4.45 -27.26
N PRO A 67 -3.25 3.43 -26.41
CA PRO A 67 -2.54 3.62 -25.15
C PRO A 67 -1.14 4.16 -25.38
N ILE A 68 -0.58 4.78 -24.34
CA ILE A 68 0.82 5.20 -24.34
C ILE A 68 1.70 3.97 -24.57
N HIS A 69 2.49 4.00 -25.64
CA HIS A 69 3.44 2.94 -25.94
C HIS A 69 4.61 2.98 -24.95
N VAL A 70 4.91 1.83 -24.33
CA VAL A 70 6.10 1.64 -23.50
C VAL A 70 7.03 0.69 -24.25
N PRO A 71 8.17 1.15 -24.79
CA PRO A 71 9.11 0.28 -25.48
C PRO A 71 9.55 -0.83 -24.51
N THR A 72 9.41 -2.07 -24.96
CA THR A 72 9.72 -3.25 -24.15
C THR A 72 10.38 -4.28 -25.04
N GLU A 73 11.64 -4.58 -24.74
CA GLU A 73 12.38 -5.68 -25.35
C GLU A 73 12.41 -6.87 -24.38
N VAL A 74 12.07 -8.05 -24.88
CA VAL A 74 12.12 -9.30 -24.10
C VAL A 74 13.39 -10.03 -24.49
N GLY A 75 14.35 -10.07 -23.56
CA GLY A 75 15.62 -10.76 -23.72
C GLY A 75 15.78 -11.95 -22.78
N ASP A 76 16.95 -12.57 -22.87
CA ASP A 76 17.40 -13.64 -21.98
C ASP A 76 18.83 -13.34 -21.54
N ILE A 77 19.09 -13.44 -20.23
CA ILE A 77 20.43 -13.38 -19.66
C ILE A 77 20.61 -14.60 -18.77
N ASN A 78 21.55 -15.48 -19.13
CA ASN A 78 21.82 -16.73 -18.40
C ASN A 78 20.59 -17.62 -18.19
N GLY A 79 19.68 -17.68 -19.16
CA GLY A 79 18.43 -18.46 -19.04
C GLY A 79 17.34 -17.80 -18.19
N VAL A 80 17.53 -16.54 -17.80
CA VAL A 80 16.56 -15.73 -17.07
C VAL A 80 15.97 -14.70 -18.03
N LYS A 81 14.64 -14.66 -18.11
CA LYS A 81 13.91 -13.66 -18.89
C LYS A 81 14.16 -12.26 -18.35
N VAL A 82 14.56 -11.34 -19.22
CA VAL A 82 14.78 -9.93 -18.89
C VAL A 82 13.84 -9.06 -19.73
N LEU A 83 13.23 -8.07 -19.08
CA LEU A 83 12.41 -7.04 -19.75
C LEU A 83 13.17 -5.72 -19.69
N GLN A 84 13.48 -5.15 -20.84
CA GLN A 84 14.21 -3.89 -20.96
C GLN A 84 13.29 -2.81 -21.50
N HIS A 85 13.30 -1.64 -20.87
CA HIS A 85 12.49 -0.50 -21.26
C HIS A 85 13.41 0.68 -21.55
N ASP A 86 13.63 0.98 -22.83
CA ASP A 86 14.44 2.13 -23.24
C ASP A 86 13.64 3.43 -23.08
N LEU A 87 13.77 4.03 -21.90
CA LEU A 87 13.07 5.24 -21.49
C LEU A 87 14.09 6.28 -21.01
N PHE A 88 13.81 7.55 -21.29
CA PHE A 88 14.59 8.64 -20.71
C PHE A 88 14.37 8.69 -19.19
N THR A 89 15.39 8.30 -18.43
CA THR A 89 15.36 8.22 -16.95
C THR A 89 16.34 9.18 -16.26
N ASN A 90 16.94 10.10 -17.03
CA ASN A 90 17.95 11.04 -16.52
C ASN A 90 19.14 10.34 -15.83
N ASP A 91 19.74 9.36 -16.51
CA ASP A 91 20.85 8.51 -16.05
C ASP A 91 20.58 7.68 -14.79
N VAL A 92 19.31 7.46 -14.45
CA VAL A 92 18.91 6.56 -13.36
C VAL A 92 18.54 5.19 -13.92
N LEU A 93 19.21 4.16 -13.44
CA LEU A 93 18.85 2.76 -13.65
C LEU A 93 17.79 2.35 -12.61
N TYR A 94 16.72 1.73 -13.09
CA TYR A 94 15.72 1.05 -12.28
C TYR A 94 15.76 -0.44 -12.59
N THR A 95 15.71 -1.28 -11.56
CA THR A 95 15.70 -2.74 -11.71
C THR A 95 14.71 -3.36 -10.75
N ASP A 96 13.93 -4.32 -11.26
CA ASP A 96 13.02 -5.15 -10.50
C ASP A 96 13.41 -6.61 -10.71
N ILE A 97 13.89 -7.27 -9.67
CA ILE A 97 14.16 -8.70 -9.67
C ILE A 97 12.97 -9.40 -9.03
N VAL A 98 12.30 -10.24 -9.81
CA VAL A 98 10.98 -10.80 -9.48
C VAL A 98 11.11 -12.29 -9.23
N PHE A 99 10.99 -12.70 -7.96
CA PHE A 99 11.07 -14.09 -7.53
C PHE A 99 9.67 -14.69 -7.38
N ASP A 100 9.43 -15.84 -8.01
CA ASP A 100 8.16 -16.56 -7.89
C ASP A 100 7.99 -17.18 -6.49
N MET A 101 6.80 -17.03 -5.92
CA MET A 101 6.44 -17.58 -4.61
C MET A 101 5.36 -18.68 -4.70
N SER A 102 5.07 -19.21 -5.90
CA SER A 102 4.02 -20.22 -6.10
C SER A 102 4.30 -21.53 -5.36
N SER A 103 5.57 -21.87 -5.20
CA SER A 103 6.04 -23.07 -4.47
C SER A 103 6.18 -22.86 -2.95
N LEU A 104 5.93 -21.65 -2.45
CA LEU A 104 6.07 -21.35 -1.03
C LEU A 104 4.98 -22.06 -0.23
N LYS A 105 5.37 -22.76 0.84
CA LYS A 105 4.41 -23.40 1.74
C LYS A 105 3.48 -22.34 2.35
N GLN A 106 2.19 -22.64 2.38
CA GLN A 106 1.15 -21.74 2.87
C GLN A 106 1.39 -21.24 4.31
N GLU A 107 2.00 -22.08 5.16
CA GLU A 107 2.37 -21.75 6.54
C GLU A 107 3.41 -20.62 6.65
N LEU A 108 4.20 -20.41 5.59
CA LEU A 108 5.24 -19.37 5.54
C LEU A 108 4.71 -18.03 5.00
N LEU A 109 3.54 -17.99 4.36
CA LEU A 109 2.98 -16.76 3.80
C LEU A 109 2.91 -15.60 4.81
N PRO A 110 2.43 -15.79 6.06
CA PRO A 110 2.38 -14.70 7.03
C PRO A 110 3.76 -14.15 7.43
N LEU A 111 4.83 -14.93 7.23
CA LEU A 111 6.20 -14.51 7.53
C LEU A 111 6.84 -13.73 6.38
N VAL A 112 6.31 -13.79 5.16
CA VAL A 112 6.92 -13.13 3.98
C VAL A 112 7.15 -11.62 4.18
N PRO A 113 6.20 -10.82 4.71
CA PRO A 113 6.45 -9.40 4.95
C PRO A 113 7.58 -9.15 5.97
N LEU A 114 7.65 -9.98 7.02
CA LEU A 114 8.70 -9.89 8.03
C LEU A 114 10.04 -10.35 7.49
N PHE A 115 10.06 -11.36 6.61
CA PHE A 115 11.23 -11.79 5.86
C PHE A 115 11.76 -10.66 4.97
N CYS A 116 10.90 -10.03 4.18
CA CYS A 116 11.24 -8.87 3.35
C CYS A 116 11.84 -7.72 4.19
N GLN A 117 11.23 -7.41 5.33
CA GLN A 117 11.76 -6.39 6.25
C GLN A 117 13.11 -6.81 6.85
N SER A 118 13.28 -8.08 7.21
CA SER A 118 14.51 -8.60 7.80
C SER A 118 15.69 -8.52 6.83
N LEU A 119 15.47 -8.72 5.52
CA LEU A 119 16.51 -8.58 4.50
C LEU A 119 17.14 -7.17 4.48
N LEU A 120 16.36 -6.12 4.73
CA LEU A 120 16.85 -4.73 4.70
C LEU A 120 17.28 -4.19 6.06
N GLU A 121 16.84 -4.85 7.12
CA GLU A 121 17.06 -4.38 8.47
C GLU A 121 17.92 -5.32 9.33
N MET A 122 18.44 -6.43 8.82
CA MET A 122 19.44 -7.25 9.55
C MET A 122 20.84 -7.11 8.93
N GLY A 123 21.85 -7.48 9.71
CA GLY A 123 23.25 -7.45 9.27
C GLY A 123 23.63 -8.69 8.45
N THR A 124 24.75 -8.60 7.75
CA THR A 124 25.42 -9.75 7.15
C THR A 124 26.44 -10.33 8.14
N LYS A 125 27.23 -11.31 7.71
CA LYS A 125 28.36 -11.82 8.51
C LYS A 125 29.42 -10.73 8.78
N ASP A 126 29.62 -9.84 7.82
CA ASP A 126 30.72 -8.86 7.83
C ASP A 126 30.25 -7.44 8.16
N LEU A 127 28.95 -7.15 8.00
CA LEU A 127 28.39 -5.82 8.17
C LEU A 127 27.20 -5.83 9.14
N THR A 128 27.19 -4.85 10.04
CA THR A 128 25.98 -4.53 10.79
C THR A 128 24.89 -3.97 9.86
N PHE A 129 23.61 -4.08 10.24
CA PHE A 129 22.52 -3.51 9.46
C PHE A 129 22.67 -1.98 9.25
N VAL A 130 23.30 -1.27 10.19
CA VAL A 130 23.57 0.17 10.08
C VAL A 130 24.56 0.42 8.94
N GLN A 131 25.66 -0.34 8.92
CA GLN A 131 26.67 -0.22 7.87
C GLN A 131 26.10 -0.60 6.50
N LEU A 132 25.32 -1.68 6.42
CA LEU A 132 24.65 -2.08 5.18
C LEU A 132 23.72 -0.96 4.66
N ASN A 133 22.88 -0.40 5.53
CA ASN A 133 21.99 0.72 5.14
C ASN A 133 22.75 1.98 4.74
N GLN A 134 23.87 2.29 5.41
CA GLN A 134 24.74 3.40 5.01
C GLN A 134 25.39 3.15 3.63
N LEU A 135 25.77 1.91 3.31
CA LEU A 135 26.29 1.55 1.98
C LEU A 135 25.21 1.70 0.91
N ILE A 136 24.00 1.21 1.17
CA ILE A 136 22.85 1.36 0.26
C ILE A 136 22.57 2.84 0.00
N GLY A 137 22.48 3.66 1.06
CA GLY A 137 22.22 5.10 0.91
C GLY A 137 23.36 5.89 0.26
N ARG A 138 24.61 5.43 0.40
CA ARG A 138 25.77 6.08 -0.20
C ARG A 138 25.95 5.76 -1.69
N LYS A 139 25.65 4.52 -2.09
CA LYS A 139 25.97 4.01 -3.44
C LYS A 139 24.76 3.95 -4.37
N THR A 140 23.55 3.96 -3.83
CA THR A 140 22.31 3.75 -4.59
C THR A 140 21.27 4.81 -4.22
N GLY A 141 20.15 4.83 -4.94
CA GLY A 141 18.96 5.61 -4.56
C GLY A 141 17.99 4.85 -3.66
N GLY A 142 18.35 3.64 -3.22
CA GLY A 142 17.55 2.78 -2.33
C GLY A 142 17.25 1.41 -2.93
N ILE A 143 17.06 0.45 -2.03
CA ILE A 143 16.65 -0.92 -2.32
C ILE A 143 15.41 -1.21 -1.46
N SER A 144 14.40 -1.85 -2.06
CA SER A 144 13.17 -2.26 -1.38
C SER A 144 12.85 -3.71 -1.71
N VAL A 145 12.33 -4.45 -0.74
CA VAL A 145 11.90 -5.83 -0.91
C VAL A 145 10.46 -5.93 -0.41
N TYR A 146 9.56 -6.46 -1.22
CA TYR A 146 8.15 -6.58 -0.85
C TYR A 146 7.45 -7.74 -1.56
N PRO A 147 6.43 -8.36 -0.94
CA PRO A 147 5.56 -9.29 -1.63
C PRO A 147 4.59 -8.57 -2.57
N PHE A 148 4.26 -9.22 -3.67
CA PHE A 148 3.24 -8.82 -4.61
C PHE A 148 2.34 -10.01 -4.93
N THR A 149 1.02 -9.80 -4.89
CA THR A 149 0.06 -10.80 -5.33
C THR A 149 -1.09 -10.15 -6.10
N SER A 150 -1.53 -10.81 -7.17
CA SER A 150 -2.64 -10.39 -8.00
C SER A 150 -3.31 -11.57 -8.66
N SER A 151 -4.60 -11.44 -8.99
CA SER A 151 -5.26 -12.37 -9.89
C SER A 151 -4.70 -12.22 -11.30
N VAL A 152 -4.74 -13.30 -12.09
CA VAL A 152 -4.39 -13.28 -13.51
C VAL A 152 -5.65 -13.52 -14.32
N GLN A 153 -5.93 -12.64 -15.28
CA GLN A 153 -7.13 -12.75 -16.10
C GLN A 153 -7.14 -14.10 -16.84
N GLY A 154 -8.24 -14.85 -16.70
CA GLY A 154 -8.42 -16.15 -17.35
C GLY A 154 -7.66 -17.31 -16.69
N LYS A 155 -7.05 -17.12 -15.52
CA LYS A 155 -6.42 -18.19 -14.74
C LYS A 155 -6.94 -18.21 -13.30
N GLU A 156 -7.06 -19.40 -12.73
CA GLU A 156 -7.41 -19.60 -11.33
C GLU A 156 -6.19 -19.33 -10.42
N ASP A 157 -5.01 -19.78 -10.85
CA ASP A 157 -3.77 -19.58 -10.10
C ASP A 157 -3.38 -18.09 -10.02
N PRO A 158 -3.04 -17.59 -8.82
CA PRO A 158 -2.64 -16.21 -8.64
C PRO A 158 -1.21 -15.98 -9.13
N CYS A 159 -0.94 -14.75 -9.55
CA CYS A 159 0.41 -14.22 -9.66
C CYS A 159 0.90 -13.91 -8.23
N SER A 160 1.98 -14.54 -7.78
CA SER A 160 2.54 -14.35 -6.45
C SER A 160 4.05 -14.29 -6.50
N HIS A 161 4.62 -13.12 -6.16
CA HIS A 161 6.04 -12.87 -6.27
C HIS A 161 6.59 -12.09 -5.07
N MET A 162 7.87 -12.27 -4.78
CA MET A 162 8.66 -11.33 -3.99
C MET A 162 9.48 -10.47 -4.96
N ILE A 163 9.37 -9.16 -4.85
CA ILE A 163 10.05 -8.22 -5.74
C ILE A 163 11.15 -7.51 -4.96
N VAL A 164 12.37 -7.58 -5.49
CA VAL A 164 13.48 -6.72 -5.06
C VAL A 164 13.60 -5.60 -6.07
N ARG A 165 13.24 -4.40 -5.64
CA ARG A 165 13.31 -3.19 -6.46
C ARG A 165 14.48 -2.34 -6.02
N GLY A 166 15.35 -1.99 -6.97
CA GLY A 166 16.51 -1.14 -6.76
C GLY A 166 16.54 0.03 -7.74
N LYS A 167 17.19 1.11 -7.34
CA LYS A 167 17.54 2.21 -8.24
C LYS A 167 18.91 2.79 -7.92
N ALA A 168 19.66 3.19 -8.95
CA ALA A 168 20.95 3.85 -8.80
C ALA A 168 21.27 4.70 -10.03
N MET A 169 22.26 5.58 -9.94
CA MET A 169 22.82 6.21 -11.14
C MET A 169 23.42 5.12 -12.04
N ALA A 170 23.34 5.26 -13.37
CA ALA A 170 23.79 4.24 -14.32
C ALA A 170 25.24 3.79 -14.09
N GLY A 171 26.14 4.73 -13.75
CA GLY A 171 27.55 4.42 -13.40
C GLY A 171 27.75 3.68 -12.06
N ARG A 172 26.68 3.41 -11.31
CA ARG A 172 26.65 2.67 -10.04
C ARG A 172 25.83 1.37 -10.15
N ALA A 173 25.56 0.90 -11.36
CA ALA A 173 24.79 -0.33 -11.59
C ALA A 173 25.43 -1.55 -10.91
N GLU A 174 26.75 -1.71 -11.02
CA GLU A 174 27.50 -2.81 -10.37
C GLU A 174 27.33 -2.75 -8.84
N ASP A 175 27.58 -1.58 -8.24
CA ASP A 175 27.36 -1.34 -6.81
C ASP A 175 25.93 -1.71 -6.36
N LEU A 176 24.91 -1.44 -7.19
CA LEU A 176 23.52 -1.79 -6.90
C LEU A 176 23.31 -3.30 -6.89
N TYR A 177 23.77 -4.01 -7.93
CA TYR A 177 23.60 -5.47 -8.03
C TYR A 177 24.40 -6.22 -6.97
N ASP A 178 25.60 -5.75 -6.62
CA ASP A 178 26.39 -6.30 -5.51
C ASP A 178 25.66 -6.17 -4.17
N LEU A 179 25.08 -4.99 -3.89
CA LEU A 179 24.31 -4.75 -2.68
C LEU A 179 23.02 -5.57 -2.64
N VAL A 180 22.32 -5.70 -3.78
CA VAL A 180 21.15 -6.58 -3.87
C VAL A 180 21.53 -8.03 -3.60
N ASN A 181 22.64 -8.50 -4.16
CA ASN A 181 23.13 -9.85 -3.92
C ASN A 181 23.45 -10.06 -2.43
N SER A 182 24.13 -9.10 -1.80
CA SER A 182 24.47 -9.18 -0.38
C SER A 182 23.23 -9.16 0.53
N VAL A 183 22.24 -8.33 0.21
CA VAL A 183 20.94 -8.31 0.89
C VAL A 183 20.25 -9.67 0.80
N LEU A 184 20.27 -10.31 -0.37
CA LEU A 184 19.58 -11.57 -0.60
C LEU A 184 20.31 -12.80 -0.04
N GLN A 185 21.64 -12.83 -0.08
CA GLN A 185 22.43 -14.03 0.20
C GLN A 185 23.22 -13.99 1.51
N ASP A 186 23.67 -12.81 1.95
CA ASP A 186 24.63 -12.70 3.06
C ASP A 186 23.97 -12.33 4.39
N VAL A 187 22.78 -11.74 4.36
CA VAL A 187 22.03 -11.34 5.55
C VAL A 187 21.78 -12.53 6.47
N GLN A 188 22.09 -12.36 7.76
CA GLN A 188 21.97 -13.40 8.77
C GLN A 188 20.71 -13.19 9.60
N PHE A 189 19.81 -14.18 9.62
CA PHE A 189 18.58 -14.16 10.41
C PHE A 189 18.80 -14.58 11.87
N THR A 190 19.78 -13.98 12.53
CA THR A 190 20.19 -14.36 13.91
C THR A 190 19.79 -13.32 14.96
N ASP A 191 19.40 -12.11 14.56
CA ASP A 191 19.05 -11.03 15.50
C ASP A 191 17.61 -11.16 16.01
N GLN A 192 17.46 -11.97 17.06
CA GLN A 192 16.15 -12.24 17.68
C GLN A 192 15.53 -10.97 18.31
N GLN A 193 16.33 -10.09 18.91
CA GLN A 193 15.81 -8.90 19.58
C GLN A 193 15.22 -7.92 18.56
N ARG A 194 15.92 -7.75 17.45
CA ARG A 194 15.46 -6.90 16.37
C ARG A 194 14.25 -7.47 15.65
N PHE A 195 14.20 -8.79 15.45
CA PHE A 195 13.01 -9.43 14.92
C PHE A 195 11.76 -9.21 15.81
N LYS A 196 11.90 -9.31 17.14
CA LYS A 196 10.81 -8.98 18.09
C LYS A 196 10.35 -7.52 17.96
N GLN A 197 11.29 -6.61 17.69
CA GLN A 197 10.96 -5.21 17.43
C GLN A 197 10.15 -5.05 16.13
N PHE A 198 10.51 -5.74 15.05
CA PHE A 198 9.75 -5.72 13.78
C PHE A 198 8.32 -6.22 13.95
N VAL A 199 8.14 -7.32 14.69
CA VAL A 199 6.81 -7.85 14.99
C VAL A 199 5.98 -6.81 15.76
N SER A 200 6.58 -6.15 16.76
CA SER A 200 5.90 -5.12 17.56
C SER A 200 5.51 -3.89 16.72
N GLN A 201 6.41 -3.45 15.83
CA GLN A 201 6.13 -2.37 14.89
C GLN A 201 5.06 -2.75 13.87
N SER A 202 5.12 -3.97 13.33
CA SER A 202 4.12 -4.49 12.39
C SER A 202 2.73 -4.54 13.03
N ARG A 203 2.65 -5.04 14.28
CA ARG A 203 1.40 -5.04 15.05
C ARG A 203 0.87 -3.62 15.25
N SER A 204 1.71 -2.68 15.69
CA SER A 204 1.30 -1.28 15.88
C SER A 204 0.83 -0.62 14.57
N ARG A 205 1.53 -0.87 13.45
CA ARG A 205 1.08 -0.41 12.12
C ARG A 205 -0.29 -0.97 11.77
N MET A 206 -0.53 -2.25 12.04
CA MET A 206 -1.81 -2.88 11.70
C MET A 206 -2.96 -2.43 12.61
N GLU A 207 -2.72 -2.25 13.91
CA GLU A 207 -3.70 -1.67 14.85
C GLU A 207 -4.11 -0.26 14.43
N ASN A 208 -3.14 0.56 14.01
CA ASN A 208 -3.42 1.89 13.49
C ASN A 208 -4.15 1.84 12.15
N ARG A 209 -3.80 0.90 11.27
CA ARG A 209 -4.50 0.69 9.99
C ARG A 209 -5.96 0.29 10.18
N LEU A 210 -6.25 -0.52 11.20
CA LEU A 210 -7.63 -0.89 11.52
C LEU A 210 -8.47 0.34 11.90
N ARG A 211 -7.89 1.29 12.64
CA ARG A 211 -8.57 2.52 13.07
C ARG A 211 -8.67 3.58 11.97
N GLY A 212 -7.55 3.87 11.29
CA GLY A 212 -7.46 4.95 10.31
C GLY A 212 -7.76 4.54 8.87
N SER A 213 -7.83 3.24 8.57
CA SER A 213 -8.00 2.72 7.20
C SER A 213 -8.77 1.39 7.18
N GLY A 214 -9.78 1.26 8.04
CA GLY A 214 -10.55 0.01 8.20
C GLY A 214 -11.25 -0.47 6.91
N HIS A 215 -11.59 0.44 5.99
CA HIS A 215 -12.14 0.09 4.68
C HIS A 215 -11.19 -0.83 3.88
N GLY A 216 -9.87 -0.61 3.95
CA GLY A 216 -8.88 -1.47 3.29
C GLY A 216 -8.79 -2.87 3.91
N ILE A 217 -8.98 -2.98 5.23
CA ILE A 217 -9.03 -4.27 5.92
C ILE A 217 -10.32 -5.02 5.54
N ALA A 218 -11.45 -4.31 5.44
CA ALA A 218 -12.71 -4.89 4.98
C ALA A 218 -12.60 -5.41 3.55
N ALA A 219 -12.04 -4.62 2.62
CA ALA A 219 -11.80 -5.03 1.24
C ALA A 219 -10.92 -6.29 1.16
N ALA A 220 -9.75 -6.28 1.81
CA ALA A 220 -8.86 -7.44 1.85
C ALA A 220 -9.54 -8.69 2.42
N ARG A 221 -10.42 -8.52 3.43
CA ARG A 221 -11.17 -9.63 4.02
C ARG A 221 -12.25 -10.20 3.09
N MET A 222 -12.87 -9.34 2.28
CA MET A 222 -13.81 -9.77 1.23
C MET A 222 -13.07 -10.51 0.12
N ASP A 223 -11.98 -9.94 -0.40
CA ASP A 223 -11.18 -10.55 -1.47
C ASP A 223 -10.64 -11.92 -1.07
N ALA A 224 -10.25 -12.08 0.21
CA ALA A 224 -9.80 -13.36 0.76
C ALA A 224 -10.82 -14.50 0.71
N LYS A 225 -12.10 -14.18 0.54
CA LYS A 225 -13.18 -15.16 0.36
C LYS A 225 -13.57 -15.35 -1.10
N LEU A 226 -13.07 -14.51 -2.01
CA LEU A 226 -13.47 -14.48 -3.42
C LEU A 226 -12.43 -15.10 -4.34
N ASN A 227 -11.14 -14.98 -4.05
CA ASN A 227 -10.08 -15.53 -4.90
C ASN A 227 -8.79 -15.84 -4.13
N ALA A 228 -7.93 -16.67 -4.74
CA ALA A 228 -6.67 -17.12 -4.15
C ALA A 228 -5.68 -15.96 -3.90
N ALA A 229 -5.59 -14.98 -4.80
CA ALA A 229 -4.73 -13.81 -4.64
C ALA A 229 -5.13 -12.97 -3.40
N GLY A 230 -6.43 -12.72 -3.24
CA GLY A 230 -6.99 -12.04 -2.07
C GLY A 230 -6.71 -12.79 -0.78
N TRP A 231 -6.80 -14.12 -0.81
CA TRP A 231 -6.50 -14.96 0.36
C TRP A 231 -5.02 -14.86 0.75
N MET A 232 -4.10 -14.91 -0.23
CA MET A 232 -2.67 -14.74 0.01
C MET A 232 -2.36 -13.32 0.52
N SER A 233 -2.96 -12.29 -0.07
CA SER A 233 -2.80 -10.89 0.35
C SER A 233 -3.26 -10.68 1.80
N GLU A 234 -4.40 -11.24 2.19
CA GLU A 234 -4.93 -11.15 3.55
C GLU A 234 -4.05 -11.87 4.58
N LYS A 235 -3.43 -12.99 4.19
CA LYS A 235 -2.43 -13.69 5.01
C LYS A 235 -1.16 -12.86 5.24
N MET A 236 -0.77 -12.03 4.27
CA MET A 236 0.44 -11.21 4.32
C MET A 236 0.21 -9.78 4.85
N GLY A 237 -1.03 -9.28 4.89
CA GLY A 237 -1.25 -7.88 5.23
C GLY A 237 -2.66 -7.53 5.72
N GLY A 238 -3.46 -8.55 6.04
CA GLY A 238 -4.82 -8.40 6.52
C GLY A 238 -4.99 -8.71 8.02
N LEU A 239 -6.23 -8.95 8.42
CA LEU A 239 -6.62 -9.12 9.83
C LEU A 239 -5.96 -10.35 10.47
N ARG A 240 -5.76 -11.44 9.70
CA ARG A 240 -5.07 -12.66 10.16
C ARG A 240 -3.61 -12.48 10.56
N LEU A 241 -3.01 -11.34 10.26
CA LEU A 241 -1.65 -11.02 10.71
C LEU A 241 -1.64 -10.51 12.17
N VAL A 242 -2.80 -10.10 12.69
CA VAL A 242 -2.99 -9.61 14.07
C VAL A 242 -3.65 -10.66 14.97
N TYR A 243 -4.55 -11.48 14.40
CA TYR A 243 -5.37 -12.49 15.09
C TYR A 243 -5.19 -13.87 14.46
#